data_AF-A0A656K0N4-F1
#
_entry.id   AF-A0A656K0N4-F1
#
_cell.length_a   1.000
_cell.length_b   1.000
_cell.length_c   1.000
_cell.angle_alpha   90.00
_cell.angle_beta   90.00
_cell.angle_gamma   90.00
#
_symmetry.space_group_name_H-M   'P 1'
#
loop_
_entity.id
_entity.type
_entity.pdbx_description
1 polymer ?
#
loop_
_entity_poly.entity_id
_entity_poly.type
_entity_poly.pdbx_seq_one_letter_code
_entity_poly.pdbx_strand_id
1 'polypeptide(L)'
;MFMRLLGLAFSQSQGHLRRYLEDMYGKVFRRYMTLVNEAAPRIPPIELFWRVHFMLGAAAFSMSGIKALRAIAETDFGVNTSIEQVMRLMVPFLAAGMRADTGVSDPTMIAAQLRPRTKSSTSTPAVAKA
;
A
#
# COMPACT_ATOMS: atom_id res chain seq x y z
N MET A 1 -8.92 13.56 5.82
CA MET A 1 -8.12 14.31 4.82
C MET A 1 -7.03 13.44 4.21
N PHE A 2 -6.10 12.89 5.01
CA PHE A 2 -4.96 12.09 4.54
C PHE A 2 -5.30 10.91 3.62
N MET A 3 -6.20 10.00 4.02
CA MET A 3 -6.54 8.82 3.22
C MET A 3 -7.25 9.14 1.89
N ARG A 4 -7.99 10.25 1.84
CA ARG A 4 -8.64 10.74 0.61
C ARG A 4 -7.60 11.34 -0.35
N LEU A 5 -6.62 12.09 0.18
CA LEU A 5 -5.47 12.58 -0.59
C LEU A 5 -4.56 11.43 -1.05
N LEU A 6 -4.38 10.40 -0.24
CA LEU A 6 -3.62 9.20 -0.59
C LEU A 6 -4.33 8.41 -1.71
N GLY A 7 -5.65 8.23 -1.64
CA GLY A 7 -6.43 7.64 -2.73
C GLY A 7 -6.28 8.41 -4.06
N LEU A 8 -6.31 9.75 -4.01
CA LEU A 8 -6.09 10.61 -5.18
C LEU A 8 -4.65 10.53 -5.72
N ALA A 9 -3.67 10.41 -4.82
CA ALA A 9 -2.26 10.22 -5.17
C ALA A 9 -2.05 8.94 -5.99
N PHE A 10 -2.71 7.84 -5.61
CA PHE A 10 -2.68 6.58 -6.34
C PHE A 10 -3.46 6.64 -7.65
N SER A 11 -4.63 7.30 -7.68
CA SER A 11 -5.48 7.36 -8.89
C SER A 11 -4.92 8.27 -9.99
N GLN A 12 -4.13 9.29 -9.64
CA GLN A 12 -3.60 10.26 -10.63
C GLN A 12 -2.20 9.93 -11.17
N SER A 13 -1.62 8.77 -10.82
CA SER A 13 -0.26 8.35 -11.25
C SER A 13 0.81 9.45 -11.15
N GLN A 14 0.77 10.27 -10.10
CA GLN A 14 1.69 11.41 -10.00
C GLN A 14 3.12 10.92 -9.74
N GLY A 15 3.92 10.81 -10.80
CA GLY A 15 5.32 10.36 -10.72
C GLY A 15 6.19 11.19 -9.76
N HIS A 16 5.87 12.48 -9.61
CA HIS A 16 6.50 13.39 -8.65
C HIS A 16 6.14 13.05 -7.20
N LEU A 17 4.88 12.70 -6.95
CA LEU A 17 4.42 12.29 -5.62
C LEU A 17 4.97 10.91 -5.23
N ARG A 18 5.09 9.98 -6.19
CA ARG A 18 5.79 8.71 -5.97
C ARG A 18 7.25 8.94 -5.58
N ARG A 19 7.96 9.83 -6.27
CA ARG A 19 9.35 10.21 -5.92
C ARG A 19 9.42 10.85 -4.54
N TYR A 20 8.55 11.81 -4.24
CA TYR A 20 8.50 12.45 -2.94
C TYR A 20 8.22 11.45 -1.80
N LEU A 21 7.26 10.53 -1.95
CA LEU A 21 6.97 9.51 -0.96
C LEU A 21 8.13 8.51 -0.79
N GLU A 22 8.80 8.16 -1.88
CA GLU A 22 10.01 7.33 -1.86
C GLU A 22 11.17 8.02 -1.11
N ASP A 23 11.38 9.32 -1.34
CA ASP A 23 12.44 10.10 -0.72
C ASP A 23 12.17 10.32 0.78
N MET A 24 10.91 10.64 1.15
CA MET A 24 10.53 10.93 2.52
C MET A 24 10.29 9.68 3.38
N TYR A 25 9.69 8.63 2.81
CA TYR A 25 9.20 7.47 3.57
C TYR A 25 9.76 6.13 3.08
N GLY A 26 10.45 6.08 1.94
CA GLY A 26 10.92 4.84 1.33
C GLY A 26 11.84 4.02 2.23
N LYS A 27 12.65 4.66 3.09
CA LYS A 27 13.51 3.94 4.06
C LYS A 27 12.68 3.18 5.10
N VAL A 28 11.66 3.81 5.68
CA VAL A 28 10.75 3.17 6.65
C VAL A 28 9.92 2.10 5.95
N PHE A 29 9.41 2.40 4.76
CA PHE A 29 8.62 1.45 3.98
C PHE A 29 9.42 0.19 3.62
N ARG A 30 10.67 0.33 3.15
CA ARG A 30 11.56 -0.80 2.88
C ARG A 30 11.81 -1.64 4.13
N ARG A 31 12.13 -1.00 5.26
CA ARG A 31 12.34 -1.71 6.54
C ARG A 31 11.10 -2.49 6.95
N TYR A 32 9.92 -1.88 6.83
CA TYR A 32 8.65 -2.55 7.11
C TYR A 32 8.42 -3.74 6.18
N MET A 33 8.68 -3.59 4.87
CA MET A 33 8.57 -4.69 3.91
C MET A 33 9.54 -5.84 4.19
N THR A 34 10.76 -5.54 4.63
CA THR A 34 11.71 -6.57 5.08
C THR A 34 11.15 -7.36 6.26
N LEU A 35 10.68 -6.67 7.31
CA LEU A 35 10.11 -7.32 8.49
C LEU A 35 8.86 -8.15 8.16
N VAL A 36 8.02 -7.66 7.25
CA VAL A 36 6.83 -8.40 6.79
C VAL A 36 7.24 -9.64 5.99
N ASN A 37 8.30 -9.57 5.19
CA ASN A 37 8.85 -10.73 4.49
C ASN A 37 9.42 -11.76 5.46
N GLU A 38 10.20 -11.32 6.46
CA GLU A 38 10.73 -12.18 7.53
C GLU A 38 9.62 -12.85 8.35
N ALA A 39 8.53 -12.13 8.61
CA ALA A 39 7.38 -12.67 9.33
C ALA A 39 6.52 -13.64 8.50
N ALA A 40 6.66 -13.62 7.17
CA ALA A 40 5.88 -14.46 6.25
C ALA A 40 6.76 -15.06 5.13
N PRO A 41 7.78 -15.87 5.47
CA PRO A 41 8.80 -16.33 4.51
C PRO A 41 8.26 -17.31 3.45
N ARG A 42 7.03 -17.83 3.63
CA ARG A 42 6.37 -18.75 2.70
C ARG A 42 5.61 -18.05 1.58
N ILE A 43 5.48 -16.72 1.62
CA ILE A 43 4.73 -15.95 0.63
C ILE A 43 5.68 -15.48 -0.48
N PRO A 44 5.41 -15.77 -1.77
CA PRO A 44 6.20 -15.22 -2.88
C PRO A 44 6.30 -13.69 -2.82
N PRO A 45 7.48 -13.08 -3.10
CA PRO A 45 7.67 -11.63 -2.98
C PRO A 45 6.66 -10.79 -3.79
N ILE A 46 6.26 -11.25 -4.97
CA ILE A 46 5.25 -10.57 -5.80
C ILE A 46 3.86 -10.61 -5.16
N GLU A 47 3.53 -11.70 -4.48
CA GLU A 47 2.26 -11.80 -3.77
C GLU A 47 2.25 -10.87 -2.56
N LEU A 48 3.37 -10.79 -1.84
CA LEU A 48 3.53 -9.84 -0.73
C LEU A 48 3.34 -8.40 -1.20
N PHE A 49 3.90 -8.04 -2.35
CA PHE A 49 3.65 -6.75 -2.99
C PHE A 49 2.16 -6.48 -3.17
N TRP A 50 1.41 -7.43 -3.74
CA TRP A 50 -0.04 -7.27 -3.94
C TRP A 50 -0.83 -7.20 -2.64
N ARG A 51 -0.55 -8.08 -1.67
CA ARG A 51 -1.22 -8.08 -0.37
C ARG A 51 -1.08 -6.72 0.33
N VAL A 52 0.09 -6.10 0.27
CA VAL A 52 0.32 -4.75 0.83
C VAL A 52 -0.54 -3.69 0.13
N HIS A 53 -0.66 -3.76 -1.20
CA HIS A 53 -1.50 -2.84 -1.95
C HIS A 53 -3.00 -3.07 -1.68
N PHE A 54 -3.42 -4.32 -1.48
CA PHE A 54 -4.79 -4.62 -1.08
C PHE A 54 -5.12 -4.06 0.30
N MET A 55 -4.22 -4.24 1.27
CA MET A 55 -4.40 -3.68 2.60
C MET A 55 -4.48 -2.15 2.57
N LEU A 56 -3.58 -1.52 1.80
CA LEU A 56 -3.58 -0.08 1.62
C LEU A 56 -4.85 0.42 0.92
N GLY A 57 -5.30 -0.28 -0.12
CA GLY A 57 -6.51 0.02 -0.87
C GLY A 57 -7.76 -0.07 0.00
N ALA A 58 -7.90 -1.15 0.77
CA ALA A 58 -8.99 -1.32 1.73
C ALA A 58 -9.02 -0.18 2.75
N ALA A 59 -7.88 0.13 3.37
CA ALA A 59 -7.79 1.23 4.32
C ALA A 59 -8.10 2.59 3.68
N ALA A 60 -7.55 2.87 2.50
CA ALA A 60 -7.78 4.13 1.79
C ALA A 60 -9.26 4.30 1.39
N PHE A 61 -9.87 3.25 0.83
CA PHE A 61 -11.28 3.23 0.45
C PHE A 61 -12.18 3.47 1.67
N SER A 62 -12.04 2.65 2.71
CA SER A 62 -12.87 2.72 3.91
C SER A 62 -12.75 4.10 4.59
N MET A 63 -11.54 4.65 4.69
CA MET A 63 -11.31 5.92 5.36
C MET A 63 -11.70 7.14 4.51
N SER A 64 -11.57 7.05 3.18
CA SER A 64 -12.03 8.10 2.26
C SER A 64 -13.57 8.17 2.21
N GLY A 65 -14.22 6.99 2.16
CA GLY A 65 -15.67 6.83 2.12
C GLY A 65 -16.36 6.77 3.49
N ILE A 66 -15.63 7.01 4.59
CA ILE A 66 -16.08 6.69 5.95
C ILE A 66 -17.42 7.32 6.33
N LYS A 67 -17.71 8.53 5.85
CA LYS A 67 -18.99 9.21 6.11
C LYS A 67 -20.17 8.48 5.45
N ALA A 68 -20.01 8.10 4.19
CA ALA A 68 -21.04 7.38 3.44
C ALA A 68 -21.25 5.98 4.01
N LEU A 69 -20.16 5.24 4.28
CA LEU A 69 -20.23 3.90 4.87
C LEU A 69 -20.88 3.91 6.25
N ARG A 70 -20.59 4.91 7.10
CA ARG A 70 -21.26 5.07 8.40
C ARG A 70 -22.74 5.41 8.26
N ALA A 71 -23.12 6.25 7.30
CA ALA A 71 -24.52 6.57 7.04
C ALA A 71 -25.31 5.34 6.57
N ILE A 72 -24.72 4.49 5.73
CA ILE A 72 -25.28 3.19 5.33
C ILE A 72 -25.44 2.30 6.56
N ALA A 73 -24.38 2.17 7.39
CA ALA A 73 -24.44 1.34 8.60
C ALA A 73 -25.51 1.81 9.61
N GLU A 74 -25.68 3.12 9.75
CA GLU A 74 -26.70 3.71 10.61
C GLU A 74 -28.11 3.50 10.05
N THR A 75 -28.29 3.62 8.73
CA THR A 75 -29.59 3.41 8.07
C THR A 75 -30.01 1.94 8.11
N ASP A 76 -29.09 1.04 7.77
CA ASP A 76 -29.40 -0.37 7.53
C ASP A 76 -29.37 -1.20 8.82
N PHE A 77 -28.55 -0.80 9.80
CA PHE A 77 -28.33 -1.55 11.04
C PHE A 77 -28.60 -0.75 12.31
N GLY A 78 -28.91 0.56 12.22
CA GLY A 78 -29.19 1.40 13.39
C GLY A 78 -27.96 1.69 14.25
N VAL A 79 -26.74 1.44 13.76
CA VAL A 79 -25.51 1.55 14.54
C VAL A 79 -24.60 2.65 14.00
N ASN A 80 -24.33 3.64 14.85
CA ASN A 80 -23.34 4.67 14.56
C ASN A 80 -21.92 4.19 14.93
N THR A 81 -21.22 3.62 13.94
CA THR A 81 -19.87 3.06 14.15
C THR A 81 -18.82 4.16 14.14
N SER A 82 -18.00 4.25 15.18
CA SER A 82 -16.90 5.23 15.28
C SER A 82 -15.72 4.87 14.36
N ILE A 83 -14.88 5.85 14.02
CA ILE A 83 -13.65 5.61 13.24
C ILE A 83 -12.73 4.62 13.97
N GLU A 84 -12.62 4.73 15.29
CA GLU A 84 -11.81 3.82 16.11
C GLU A 84 -12.32 2.38 16.01
N GLN A 85 -13.64 2.18 16.08
CA GLN A 85 -14.25 0.86 15.90
C GLN A 85 -13.96 0.29 14.51
N VAL A 86 -14.08 1.10 13.45
CA VAL A 86 -13.72 0.66 12.09
C VAL A 86 -12.24 0.25 12.00
N MET A 87 -11.32 1.02 12.60
CA MET A 87 -9.90 0.66 12.65
C MET A 87 -9.67 -0.64 13.43
N ARG A 88 -10.36 -0.85 14.55
CA ARG A 88 -10.30 -2.08 15.35
C ARG A 88 -10.81 -3.30 14.59
N LEU A 89 -11.81 -3.15 13.71
CA LEU A 89 -12.28 -4.21 12.81
C LEU A 89 -11.29 -4.49 11.67
N MET A 90 -10.64 -3.44 11.18
CA MET A 90 -9.71 -3.52 10.06
C MET A 90 -8.43 -4.30 10.43
N VAL A 91 -7.86 -4.07 11.61
CA VAL A 91 -6.61 -4.73 12.05
C VAL A 91 -6.66 -6.27 11.94
N PRO A 92 -7.62 -6.99 12.56
CA PRO A 92 -7.68 -8.45 12.46
C PRO A 92 -7.98 -8.93 11.04
N PHE A 93 -8.79 -8.19 10.26
CA PHE A 93 -9.08 -8.52 8.86
C PHE A 93 -7.81 -8.48 8.00
N LEU A 94 -7.04 -7.38 8.09
CA LEU A 94 -5.79 -7.24 7.34
C LEU A 94 -4.73 -8.24 7.81
N ALA A 95 -4.63 -8.49 9.12
CA ALA A 95 -3.70 -9.47 9.68
C ALA A 95 -4.02 -10.89 9.22
N ALA A 96 -5.30 -11.27 9.14
CA ALA A 96 -5.72 -12.55 8.59
C ALA A 96 -5.40 -12.65 7.10
N GLY A 97 -5.73 -11.63 6.31
CA GLY A 97 -5.37 -11.57 4.89
C GLY A 97 -3.85 -11.66 4.66
N MET A 98 -3.06 -11.12 5.58
CA MET A 98 -1.60 -11.23 5.50
C MET A 98 -1.10 -12.65 5.78
N ARG A 99 -1.76 -13.41 6.66
CA ARG A 99 -1.40 -14.79 7.03
C ARG A 99 -2.05 -15.88 6.18
N ALA A 100 -2.96 -15.53 5.28
CA ALA A 100 -3.63 -16.49 4.40
C ALA A 100 -2.60 -17.30 3.59
N ASP A 101 -2.94 -18.54 3.22
CA ASP A 101 -2.09 -19.36 2.37
C ASP A 101 -1.85 -18.70 1.01
N THR A 102 -0.73 -19.02 0.36
CA THR A 102 -0.39 -18.48 -0.96
C THR A 102 -1.49 -18.84 -1.96
N GLY A 103 -2.04 -17.82 -2.63
CA GLY A 103 -2.94 -18.01 -3.76
C GLY A 103 -2.21 -18.13 -5.10
N VAL A 104 -0.89 -17.91 -5.12
CA VAL A 104 -0.09 -17.93 -6.34
C VAL A 104 0.31 -19.37 -6.67
N SER A 105 -0.21 -19.86 -7.80
CA SER A 105 0.18 -21.15 -8.40
C SER A 105 1.03 -21.00 -9.66
N ASP A 106 1.09 -19.78 -10.23
CA ASP A 106 1.83 -19.50 -11.46
C ASP A 106 3.35 -19.54 -11.22
N PRO A 107 4.12 -20.39 -11.94
CA PRO A 107 5.56 -20.52 -11.72
C PRO A 107 6.36 -19.23 -11.96
N THR A 108 5.92 -18.39 -12.90
CA THR A 108 6.60 -17.11 -13.21
C THR A 108 6.45 -16.13 -12.06
N MET A 109 5.28 -16.13 -11.42
CA MET A 109 5.00 -15.31 -10.25
C MET A 109 5.75 -15.83 -9.01
N ILE A 110 5.81 -17.15 -8.82
CA ILE A 110 6.59 -17.76 -7.73
C ILE A 110 8.07 -17.37 -7.82
N ALA A 111 8.64 -17.38 -9.03
CA ALA A 111 10.03 -17.03 -9.29
C ALA A 111 10.31 -15.50 -9.30
N ALA A 112 9.27 -14.66 -9.23
CA ALA A 112 9.43 -13.21 -9.36
C ALA A 112 10.13 -12.61 -8.13
N GLN A 113 11.25 -11.91 -8.38
CA GLN A 113 12.01 -11.19 -7.36
C GLN A 113 11.94 -9.68 -7.58
N LEU A 114 12.07 -8.94 -6.48
CA LEU A 114 12.12 -7.48 -6.50
C LEU A 114 13.39 -7.02 -7.24
N ARG A 115 13.24 -6.26 -8.32
CA ARG A 115 14.38 -5.67 -9.04
C ARG A 115 14.85 -4.40 -8.34
N PRO A 116 16.14 -4.29 -7.92
CA PRO A 116 16.68 -3.06 -7.36
C PRO A 116 16.56 -1.92 -8.38
N ARG A 117 16.02 -0.77 -7.96
CA ARG A 117 16.01 0.42 -8.81
C ARG A 117 17.43 0.99 -8.88
N THR A 118 18.12 0.85 -10.00
CA THR A 118 19.35 1.60 -10.27
C THR A 118 19.03 3.09 -10.34
N LYS A 119 19.73 3.91 -9.54
CA LYS A 119 19.65 5.37 -9.64
C LYS A 119 20.15 5.77 -11.04
N SER A 120 19.27 6.27 -11.90
CA SER A 120 19.72 7.01 -13.08
C SER A 120 20.31 8.34 -12.57
N SER A 121 21.63 8.42 -12.50
CA SER A 121 22.34 9.69 -12.38
C SER A 121 21.97 10.54 -13.60
N THR A 122 21.09 11.53 -13.43
CA THR A 122 20.90 12.57 -14.42
C THR A 122 22.21 13.35 -14.52
N SER A 123 22.90 13.15 -15.65
CA SER A 123 24.05 13.93 -16.10
C SER A 123 23.73 15.42 -16.07
N THR A 124 24.54 16.19 -15.35
CA THR A 124 24.64 17.64 -15.49
C THR A 124 24.90 17.97 -16.96
N PRO A 125 24.16 18.88 -17.61
CA PRO A 125 24.55 19.37 -18.92
C PRO A 125 25.83 20.19 -18.73
N ALA A 126 26.93 19.72 -19.32
CA ALA A 126 28.12 20.53 -19.50
C ALA A 126 27.73 21.80 -20.27
N VAL A 127 27.88 22.95 -19.62
CA VAL A 127 27.82 24.24 -20.30
C VAL A 127 29.02 24.29 -21.24
N ALA A 128 28.75 24.23 -22.54
CA ALA A 128 29.72 24.43 -23.59
C ALA A 128 29.34 25.67 -24.41
N LYS A 129 30.40 26.40 -24.78
CA LYS A 129 30.53 27.60 -25.66
C LYS A 129 30.60 28.92 -24.88
N ALA A 130 31.78 29.53 -24.79
CA ALA A 130 32.60 30.20 -25.82
C ALA A 130 32.11 31.62 -26.07
#